data_AF-A0A7Y2P0J6-F1
#
_entry.id   AF-A0A7Y2P0J6-F1
#
_cell.length_a   1.000
_cell.length_b   1.000
_cell.length_c   1.000
_cell.angle_alpha   90.00
_cell.angle_beta   90.00
_cell.angle_gamma   90.00
#
_symmetry.space_group_name_H-M   'P 1'
#
loop_
_entity.id
_entity.type
_entity.pdbx_description
1 polymer ?
#
loop_
_entity_poly.entity_id
_entity_poly.type
_entity_poly.pdbx_seq_one_letter_code
_entity_poly.pdbx_strand_id
1 'polypeptide(L)'
;MYLNEVRNILTDVLNLGAAGNALTEDSPLLGSLPELDSMAVVSLIGALEDHFGIMVDDDDISASTFATLGSLAAFVQEKRGA
;
A
#
# COMPACT_ATOMS: atom_id res chain seq x y z
N MET A 1 -6.52 1.69 -12.75
CA MET A 1 -6.25 0.41 -12.03
C MET A 1 -4.89 0.58 -11.37
N TYR A 2 -4.86 1.05 -10.13
CA TYR A 2 -3.62 1.49 -9.44
C TYR A 2 -2.82 0.35 -8.81
N LEU A 3 -3.27 -0.90 -8.98
CA LEU A 3 -2.74 -2.06 -8.28
C LEU A 3 -1.25 -2.32 -8.58
N ASN A 4 -0.85 -2.22 -9.84
CA ASN A 4 0.55 -2.43 -10.23
C ASN A 4 1.47 -1.33 -9.66
N GLU A 5 1.00 -0.09 -9.61
CA GLU A 5 1.77 1.03 -9.06
C GLU A 5 1.90 0.91 -7.54
N VAL A 6 0.80 0.62 -6.85
CA VAL A 6 0.81 0.36 -5.40
C VAL A 6 1.72 -0.82 -5.06
N ARG A 7 1.69 -1.90 -5.87
CA ARG A 7 2.61 -3.04 -5.72
C ARG A 7 4.06 -2.60 -5.85
N ASN A 8 4.38 -1.81 -6.86
CA ASN A 8 5.75 -1.35 -7.10
C ASN A 8 6.25 -0.51 -5.92
N ILE A 9 5.43 0.43 -5.44
CA ILE A 9 5.76 1.28 -4.28
C ILE A 9 5.97 0.43 -3.03
N LEU A 10 5.06 -0.50 -2.75
CA LEU A 10 5.18 -1.41 -1.61
C LEU A 10 6.43 -2.28 -1.71
N THR A 11 6.75 -2.77 -2.91
CA THR A 11 7.96 -3.56 -3.17
C THR A 11 9.23 -2.76 -2.93
N ASP A 12 9.23 -1.47 -3.29
CA ASP A 12 10.36 -0.55 -3.11
C ASP A 12 10.54 -0.18 -1.63
N VAL A 13 9.47 0.25 -0.97
CA VAL A 13 9.46 0.66 0.44
C VAL A 13 9.87 -0.49 1.37
N LEU A 14 9.32 -1.68 1.13
CA LEU A 14 9.64 -2.89 1.91
C LEU A 14 10.86 -3.64 1.39
N ASN A 15 11.47 -3.19 0.30
CA ASN A 15 12.60 -3.80 -0.37
C ASN A 15 12.40 -5.32 -0.65
N LEU A 16 11.20 -5.71 -1.06
CA LEU A 16 10.79 -7.10 -1.30
C LEU A 16 11.38 -7.68 -2.60
N GLY A 17 11.89 -6.83 -3.48
CA GLY A 17 12.44 -7.23 -4.78
C GLY A 17 11.47 -8.07 -5.62
N ALA A 18 11.91 -9.22 -6.11
CA ALA A 18 11.08 -10.08 -6.97
C ALA A 18 9.87 -10.70 -6.25
N ALA A 19 9.90 -10.79 -4.91
CA ALA A 19 8.79 -11.36 -4.14
C ALA A 19 7.56 -10.44 -4.16
N GLY A 20 7.77 -9.13 -4.14
CA GLY A 20 6.69 -8.14 -4.25
C GLY A 20 5.95 -8.21 -5.58
N ASN A 21 6.62 -8.60 -6.67
CA ASN A 21 6.00 -8.82 -7.98
C ASN A 21 5.02 -9.99 -8.03
N ALA A 22 5.09 -10.92 -7.08
CA ALA A 22 4.16 -12.04 -6.97
C ALA A 22 2.87 -11.68 -6.19
N LEU A 23 2.80 -10.49 -5.57
CA LEU A 23 1.64 -10.06 -4.80
C LEU A 23 0.45 -9.76 -5.72
N THR A 24 -0.70 -10.36 -5.43
CA THR A 24 -1.96 -10.16 -6.15
C THR A 24 -2.93 -9.31 -5.33
N GLU A 25 -4.07 -8.94 -5.90
CA GLU A 25 -5.10 -8.16 -5.19
C GLU A 25 -5.59 -8.84 -3.90
N ASP A 26 -5.73 -10.17 -3.92
CA ASP A 26 -6.12 -10.98 -2.78
C ASP A 26 -4.96 -11.27 -1.82
N SER A 27 -3.73 -10.84 -2.14
CA SER A 27 -2.58 -11.11 -1.30
C SER A 27 -2.64 -10.26 -0.03
N PRO A 28 -2.63 -10.88 1.16
CA PRO A 28 -2.62 -10.15 2.41
C PRO A 28 -1.28 -9.43 2.58
N LEU A 29 -1.33 -8.21 3.10
CA LEU A 29 -0.12 -7.42 3.41
C LEU A 29 0.11 -7.43 4.92
N LEU A 30 -0.82 -6.86 5.69
CA LEU A 30 -0.74 -6.78 7.14
C LEU A 30 -0.80 -8.18 7.76
N GLY A 31 0.26 -8.55 8.49
CA GLY A 31 0.42 -9.86 9.12
C GLY A 31 1.00 -10.95 8.23
N SER A 32 1.02 -10.77 6.90
CA SER A 32 1.69 -11.70 5.97
C SER A 32 3.10 -11.26 5.63
N LEU A 33 3.36 -9.95 5.61
CA LEU A 33 4.68 -9.37 5.39
C LEU A 33 5.27 -8.97 6.75
N PRO A 34 6.30 -9.67 7.25
CA PRO A 34 6.97 -9.29 8.49
C PRO A 34 7.67 -7.91 8.39
N GLU A 35 7.93 -7.44 7.17
CA GLU A 35 8.54 -6.13 6.89
C GLU A 35 7.55 -4.98 7.05
N LEU A 36 6.23 -5.22 6.94
CA LEU A 36 5.21 -4.20 7.10
C LEU A 36 4.96 -3.95 8.59
N ASP A 37 5.89 -3.23 9.21
CA ASP A 37 5.82 -2.80 10.60
C ASP A 37 5.18 -1.39 10.74
N SER A 38 5.08 -0.89 11.97
CA SER A 38 4.46 0.42 12.22
C SER A 38 5.23 1.57 11.55
N MET A 39 6.54 1.45 11.34
CA MET A 39 7.35 2.48 10.68
C MET A 39 7.29 2.37 9.15
N ALA A 40 7.22 1.16 8.61
CA ALA A 40 7.04 0.92 7.19
C ALA A 40 5.68 1.41 6.69
N VAL A 41 4.60 1.29 7.49
CA VAL A 41 3.28 1.84 7.14
C VAL A 41 3.36 3.35 6.91
N VAL A 42 3.99 4.09 7.83
CA VAL A 42 4.18 5.54 7.68
C VAL A 42 4.99 5.89 6.44
N SER A 43 6.07 5.13 6.18
CA SER A 43 6.91 5.32 5.00
C SER A 43 6.16 5.03 3.70
N LEU A 44 5.34 3.97 3.70
CA LEU A 44 4.49 3.58 2.58
C LEU A 44 3.45 4.65 2.29
N ILE A 45 2.79 5.19 3.32
CA ILE A 45 1.83 6.28 3.18
C ILE A 45 2.49 7.49 2.54
N GLY A 46 3.63 7.95 3.07
CA GLY A 46 4.35 9.09 2.49
C GLY A 46 4.74 8.86 1.03
N ALA A 47 5.15 7.64 0.67
CA ALA A 47 5.44 7.28 -0.72
C ALA A 47 4.19 7.25 -1.61
N LEU A 48 3.05 6.80 -1.09
CA LEU A 48 1.76 6.84 -1.79
C LEU A 48 1.29 8.29 -1.98
N GLU A 49 1.41 9.14 -0.96
CA GLU A 49 1.08 10.56 -1.04
C GLU A 49 1.95 11.29 -2.07
N ASP A 50 3.26 11.05 -2.08
CA ASP A 50 4.18 11.69 -3.05
C ASP A 50 3.93 11.18 -4.48
N HIS A 51 3.80 9.86 -4.66
CA HIS A 51 3.60 9.26 -5.98
C HIS A 51 2.22 9.55 -6.56
N PHE A 52 1.18 9.51 -5.72
CA PHE A 52 -0.19 9.74 -6.16
C PHE A 52 -0.68 11.17 -5.90
N GLY A 53 0.07 12.05 -5.26
CA GLY A 53 -0.41 13.39 -4.90
C GLY A 53 -1.73 13.35 -4.11
N ILE A 54 -1.95 12.31 -3.31
CA ILE A 54 -3.11 12.16 -2.44
C ILE A 54 -2.75 12.60 -1.02
N MET A 55 -3.76 12.83 -0.19
CA MET A 55 -3.60 13.07 1.24
C MET A 55 -4.29 11.95 2.01
N VAL A 56 -3.56 11.32 2.92
CA VAL A 56 -4.02 10.21 3.75
C VAL A 56 -4.09 10.69 5.19
N ASP A 57 -5.30 10.80 5.74
CA ASP A 57 -5.49 11.21 7.13
C ASP A 57 -5.33 10.02 8.08
N ASP A 58 -5.04 10.29 9.36
CA ASP A 58 -4.86 9.24 10.37
C ASP A 58 -6.11 8.35 10.52
N ASP A 59 -7.31 8.93 10.33
CA ASP A 59 -8.58 8.21 10.31
C ASP A 59 -8.72 7.22 9.13
N ASP A 60 -8.00 7.44 8.01
CA ASP A 60 -7.98 6.53 6.87
C ASP A 60 -7.01 5.35 7.08
N ILE A 61 -6.05 5.50 8.01
CA ILE A 61 -5.04 4.50 8.32
C ILE A 61 -5.67 3.44 9.21
N SER A 62 -6.31 2.47 8.58
CA SER A 62 -6.92 1.32 9.25
C SER A 62 -6.28 0.00 8.83
N ALA A 63 -6.33 -1.00 9.70
CA ALA A 63 -5.89 -2.36 9.38
C ALA A 63 -6.62 -2.93 8.14
N SER A 64 -7.85 -2.49 7.88
CA SER A 64 -8.63 -2.84 6.69
C SER A 64 -8.05 -2.27 5.39
N THR A 65 -7.53 -1.04 5.42
CA THR A 65 -6.90 -0.39 4.25
C THR A 65 -5.64 -1.14 3.82
N PHE A 66 -4.86 -1.60 4.80
CA PHE A 66 -3.63 -2.38 4.59
C PHE A 66 -3.84 -3.90 4.64
N ALA A 67 -5.08 -4.37 4.67
CA ALA A 67 -5.35 -5.81 4.78
C ALA A 67 -4.81 -6.58 3.57
N THR A 68 -5.05 -6.06 2.36
CA THR A 68 -4.63 -6.67 1.10
C THR A 68 -4.13 -5.60 0.12
N LEU A 69 -3.39 -6.04 -0.90
CA LEU A 69 -2.97 -5.15 -1.97
C LEU A 69 -4.17 -4.54 -2.72
N GLY A 70 -5.24 -5.31 -2.89
CA GLY A 70 -6.49 -4.85 -3.51
C GLY A 70 -7.14 -3.73 -2.69
N SER A 71 -7.23 -3.88 -1.37
CA SER A 71 -7.75 -2.84 -0.47
C SER A 71 -6.97 -1.54 -0.59
N LEU A 72 -5.63 -1.62 -0.60
CA LEU A 72 -4.77 -0.44 -0.69
C LEU A 72 -4.90 0.25 -2.05
N ALA A 73 -4.98 -0.53 -3.13
CA ALA A 73 -5.20 0.00 -4.48
C ALA A 73 -6.57 0.65 -4.64
N ALA A 74 -7.62 0.06 -4.06
CA ALA A 74 -8.97 0.62 -4.03
C ALA A 74 -9.01 1.93 -3.23
N PHE A 75 -8.32 1.99 -2.10
CA PHE A 75 -8.20 3.21 -1.30
C PHE A 75 -7.54 4.36 -2.07
N VAL A 76 -6.42 4.10 -2.75
CA VAL A 76 -5.77 5.10 -3.62
C VAL A 76 -6.71 5.54 -4.75
N GLN A 77 -7.47 4.61 -5.32
CA GLN A 77 -8.46 4.92 -6.36
C GLN A 77 -9.54 5.87 -5.85
N GLU A 78 -10.05 5.62 -4.64
CA GLU A 78 -11.07 6.44 -4.01
C GLU A 78 -10.54 7.86 -3.76
N LYS A 79 -9.34 7.99 -3.18
CA LYS A 79 -8.71 9.29 -2.91
C LYS A 79 -8.36 10.09 -4.17
N ARG A 80 -8.00 9.42 -5.28
CA ARG A 80 -7.73 10.06 -6.57
C ARG A 80 -8.99 10.45 -7.35
N GLY A 81 -10.10 9.76 -7.07
CA GLY A 81 -11.38 9.96 -7.75
C GLY A 81 -12.34 10.92 -7.03
N ALA A 82 -12.10 11.18 -5.74
CA ALA A 82 -12.76 12.20 -4.94
C ALA A 82 -12.22 13.61 -5.24
#